data_AF-A0A9X1XYY9-F1
#
_entry.id   AF-A0A9X1XYY9-F1
#
_cell.length_a   1.000
_cell.length_b   1.000
_cell.length_c   1.000
_cell.angle_alpha   90.00
_cell.angle_beta   90.00
_cell.angle_gamma   90.00
#
_symmetry.space_group_name_H-M   'P 1'
#
loop_
_entity.id
_entity.type
_entity.pdbx_description
1 polymer ?
#
loop_
_entity_poly.entity_id
_entity_poly.type
_entity_poly.pdbx_seq_one_letter_code
_entity_poly.pdbx_strand_id
1 'polypeptide(L)'
;MVWRHGFIELKDMSNYPINQLKELDAIELLMPESMTKFNQWRKDIQTVKHNKYLHPLILEYQDEIAYRNARDEEHQFYKEIDSYSQRISKVENRKNKAVLFIDVSEKQANRAYRIMNRLIDAVSELGGSVSVCAGEQDNIRIRLLNHEYSVSLIEIMVKRRSLLSKLQAGSMTAGLCPMYEKIPSGLFKMEFTEILGYASRNKTVQPLCFNETLDHSLEKQIGEILTDFLKGSFRKNCC
;
A
#
# COMPACT_ATOMS: atom_id res chain seq x y z
N MET A 1 -28.45 18.15 -1.54
CA MET A 1 -28.00 17.49 -0.29
C MET A 1 -26.49 17.35 -0.35
N VAL A 2 -25.73 17.90 0.60
CA VAL A 2 -24.25 17.87 0.58
C VAL A 2 -23.75 16.56 1.18
N TRP A 3 -22.97 15.78 0.42
CA TRP A 3 -22.32 14.57 0.92
C TRP A 3 -21.01 14.93 1.61
N ARG A 4 -20.85 14.55 2.88
CA ARG A 4 -19.65 14.81 3.69
C ARG A 4 -18.87 13.51 3.91
N HIS A 5 -17.59 13.52 3.56
CA HIS A 5 -16.62 12.48 3.92
C HIS A 5 -15.40 13.15 4.55
N GLY A 6 -15.24 13.03 5.87
CA GLY A 6 -14.26 13.83 6.60
C GLY A 6 -14.52 15.34 6.39
N PHE A 7 -13.48 16.08 5.98
CA PHE A 7 -13.57 17.50 5.64
C PHE A 7 -13.92 17.78 4.16
N ILE A 8 -14.11 16.75 3.34
CA ILE A 8 -14.42 16.87 1.92
C ILE A 8 -15.94 16.97 1.74
N GLU A 9 -16.37 18.08 1.12
CA GLU A 9 -17.76 18.31 0.70
C GLU A 9 -17.87 18.30 -0.83
N LEU A 10 -18.85 17.55 -1.34
CA LEU A 10 -19.14 17.43 -2.77
C LEU A 10 -20.25 18.41 -3.18
N LYS A 11 -20.13 18.95 -4.39
CA LYS A 11 -21.20 19.73 -5.03
C LYS A 11 -22.46 18.87 -5.16
N ASP A 12 -23.61 19.53 -5.03
CA ASP A 12 -24.89 18.89 -5.32
C ASP A 12 -25.05 18.72 -6.83
N MET A 13 -25.01 17.47 -7.27
CA MET A 13 -25.01 17.12 -8.68
C MET A 13 -26.43 17.03 -9.27
N SER A 14 -27.48 17.15 -8.45
CA SER A 14 -28.88 16.98 -8.87
C SER A 14 -29.35 17.97 -9.93
N ASN A 15 -28.71 19.14 -10.00
CA ASN A 15 -29.14 20.25 -10.85
C ASN A 15 -28.26 20.45 -12.09
N TYR A 16 -27.23 19.62 -12.28
CA TYR A 16 -26.31 19.74 -13.40
C TYR A 16 -26.71 18.81 -14.56
N PRO A 17 -26.79 19.32 -15.80
CA PRO A 17 -27.04 18.47 -16.97
C PRO A 17 -25.86 17.51 -17.21
N ILE A 18 -26.17 16.26 -17.58
CA ILE A 18 -25.21 15.15 -17.76
C ILE A 18 -24.00 15.53 -18.64
N ASN A 19 -24.18 16.41 -19.63
CA ASN A 19 -23.12 16.83 -20.53
C ASN A 19 -22.07 17.71 -19.82
N GLN A 20 -22.47 18.58 -18.90
CA GLN A 20 -21.54 19.38 -18.08
C GLN A 20 -20.79 18.51 -17.07
N LEU A 21 -21.38 17.40 -16.63
CA LEU A 21 -20.74 16.44 -15.71
C LEU A 21 -19.62 15.62 -16.34
N LYS A 22 -19.68 15.43 -17.65
CA LYS A 22 -18.66 14.69 -18.41
C LYS A 22 -17.41 15.52 -18.67
N GLU A 23 -17.54 16.85 -18.65
CA GLU A 23 -16.45 17.80 -18.93
C GLU A 23 -15.69 18.24 -17.67
N LEU A 24 -16.32 18.15 -16.50
CA LEU A 24 -15.69 18.51 -15.23
C LEU A 24 -14.63 17.47 -14.83
N ASP A 25 -13.44 17.93 -14.45
CA ASP A 25 -12.44 17.04 -13.85
C ASP A 25 -12.98 16.54 -12.50
N ALA A 26 -12.66 15.29 -12.15
CA ALA A 26 -13.17 14.62 -10.96
C ALA A 26 -12.95 15.43 -9.67
N ILE A 27 -11.87 16.22 -9.61
CA ILE A 27 -11.53 17.08 -8.48
C ILE A 27 -12.38 18.36 -8.46
N GLU A 28 -12.90 18.83 -9.58
CA GLU A 28 -13.75 20.03 -9.69
C GLU A 28 -15.18 19.80 -9.14
N LEU A 29 -15.51 18.55 -8.83
CA LEU A 29 -16.71 18.15 -8.10
C LEU A 29 -16.62 18.49 -6.61
N LEU A 30 -15.42 18.78 -6.09
CA LEU A 30 -15.25 19.32 -4.75
C LEU A 30 -15.78 20.75 -4.69
N MET A 31 -16.36 21.11 -3.55
CA MET A 31 -16.63 22.52 -3.26
C MET A 31 -15.32 23.32 -3.25
N PRO A 32 -15.29 24.59 -3.70
CA PRO A 32 -14.05 25.38 -3.75
C PRO A 32 -13.33 25.45 -2.39
N GLU A 33 -14.08 25.56 -1.29
CA GLU A 33 -13.54 25.53 0.08
C GLU A 33 -12.97 24.17 0.48
N SER A 34 -13.54 23.08 -0.01
CA SER A 34 -13.01 21.73 0.21
C SER A 34 -11.75 21.50 -0.60
N MET A 35 -11.68 22.06 -1.82
CA MET A 35 -10.51 21.99 -2.68
C MET A 35 -9.32 22.76 -2.09
N THR A 36 -9.54 23.95 -1.51
CA THR A 36 -8.46 24.69 -0.83
C THR A 36 -7.96 23.94 0.40
N LYS A 37 -8.88 23.42 1.24
CA LYS A 37 -8.53 22.57 2.40
C LYS A 37 -7.77 21.33 1.98
N PHE A 38 -8.22 20.64 0.94
CA PHE A 38 -7.56 19.44 0.43
C PHE A 38 -6.15 19.71 -0.10
N ASN A 39 -5.96 20.80 -0.85
CA ASN A 39 -4.63 21.18 -1.35
C ASN A 39 -3.67 21.57 -0.23
N GLN A 40 -4.16 22.23 0.80
CA GLN A 40 -3.36 22.57 1.97
C GLN A 40 -2.99 21.31 2.76
N TRP A 41 -3.97 20.47 3.04
CA TRP A 41 -3.79 19.17 3.68
C TRP A 41 -2.80 18.26 2.91
N ARG A 42 -2.89 18.22 1.57
CA ARG A 42 -1.96 17.48 0.70
C ARG A 42 -0.52 17.96 0.88
N LYS A 43 -0.29 19.27 1.01
CA LYS A 43 1.05 19.83 1.28
C LYS A 43 1.53 19.47 2.68
N ASP A 44 0.63 19.50 3.66
CA ASP A 44 0.96 19.17 5.04
C ASP A 44 1.30 17.68 5.22
N ILE A 45 0.70 16.78 4.43
CA ILE A 45 1.03 15.34 4.45
C ILE A 45 2.48 15.07 4.06
N GLN A 46 2.99 15.80 3.06
CA GLN A 46 4.35 15.62 2.56
C GLN A 46 5.40 15.96 3.64
N THR A 47 5.03 16.79 4.62
CA THR A 47 5.86 17.02 5.81
C THR A 47 5.70 15.85 6.78
N VAL A 48 6.49 14.80 6.59
CA VAL A 48 6.52 13.63 7.47
C VAL A 48 6.97 14.07 8.86
N LYS A 49 6.03 14.36 9.75
CA LYS A 49 6.30 14.42 11.18
C LYS A 49 6.58 13.01 11.65
N HIS A 50 7.64 12.82 12.44
CA HIS A 50 7.87 11.54 13.11
C HIS A 50 6.67 11.21 14.00
N ASN A 51 5.79 10.31 13.53
CA ASN A 51 4.70 9.83 14.36
C ASN A 51 5.28 8.97 15.47
N LYS A 52 5.04 9.40 16.71
CA LYS A 52 5.54 8.74 17.93
C LYS A 52 4.84 7.40 18.19
N TYR A 53 3.67 7.18 17.57
CA TYR A 53 2.83 6.00 17.77
C TYR A 53 2.52 5.35 16.43
N LEU A 54 2.76 4.04 16.34
CA LEU A 54 2.37 3.22 15.20
C LEU A 54 0.91 2.78 15.34
N HIS A 55 0.23 2.66 14.21
CA HIS A 55 -1.14 2.19 14.11
C HIS A 55 -1.23 0.73 14.57
N PRO A 56 -2.31 0.31 15.28
CA PRO A 56 -2.45 -1.06 15.79
C PRO A 56 -2.23 -2.16 14.73
N LEU A 57 -2.70 -1.94 13.50
CA LEU A 57 -2.49 -2.89 12.39
C LEU A 57 -1.01 -3.13 12.06
N ILE A 58 -0.13 -2.15 12.29
CA ILE A 58 1.31 -2.29 12.08
C ILE A 58 1.94 -3.07 13.23
N LEU A 59 1.48 -2.83 14.46
CA LEU A 59 1.93 -3.60 15.63
C LEU A 59 1.55 -5.08 15.48
N GLU A 60 0.31 -5.36 15.08
CA GLU A 60 -0.14 -6.73 14.79
C GLU A 60 0.68 -7.40 13.69
N TYR A 61 1.04 -6.64 12.63
CA TYR A 61 1.93 -7.12 11.59
C TYR A 61 3.31 -7.48 12.16
N GLN A 62 3.90 -6.61 12.99
CA GLN A 62 5.22 -6.84 13.58
C GLN A 62 5.25 -8.10 14.44
N ASP A 63 4.24 -8.27 15.31
CA ASP A 63 4.12 -9.44 16.18
C ASP A 63 3.97 -10.73 15.37
N GLU A 64 3.15 -10.70 14.30
CA GLU A 64 2.93 -11.84 13.43
C GLU A 64 4.20 -12.24 12.65
N ILE A 65 4.91 -11.26 12.07
CA ILE A 65 6.16 -11.54 11.34
C ILE A 65 7.23 -12.06 12.29
N ALA A 66 7.34 -11.53 13.50
CA ALA A 66 8.27 -12.04 14.50
C ALA A 66 7.96 -13.52 14.85
N TYR A 67 6.69 -13.86 15.02
CA TYR A 67 6.27 -15.26 15.22
C TYR A 67 6.63 -16.15 14.03
N ARG A 68 6.30 -15.73 12.80
CA ARG A 68 6.57 -16.49 11.58
C ARG A 68 8.07 -16.70 11.38
N ASN A 69 8.89 -15.68 11.62
CA ASN A 69 10.35 -15.77 11.52
C ASN A 69 10.92 -16.73 12.57
N ALA A 70 10.51 -16.60 13.84
CA ALA A 70 10.98 -17.49 14.90
C ALA A 70 10.60 -18.96 14.63
N ARG A 71 9.38 -19.20 14.15
CA ARG A 71 8.92 -20.54 13.74
C ARG A 71 9.72 -21.09 12.55
N ASP A 72 9.91 -20.27 11.52
CA ASP A 72 10.64 -20.67 10.31
C ASP A 72 12.14 -20.86 10.60
N GLU A 73 12.71 -20.16 11.58
CA GLU A 73 14.07 -20.40 12.10
C GLU A 73 14.18 -21.71 12.88
N GLU A 74 13.23 -22.02 13.77
CA GLU A 74 13.18 -23.30 14.49
C GLU A 74 13.04 -24.49 13.55
N HIS A 75 12.40 -24.27 12.40
CA HIS A 75 12.17 -25.30 11.40
C HIS A 75 12.69 -24.90 10.01
N GLN A 76 13.96 -24.47 9.93
CA GLN A 76 14.60 -24.03 8.68
C GLN A 76 14.41 -25.02 7.52
N PHE A 77 14.47 -26.32 7.80
CA PHE A 77 14.34 -27.37 6.78
C PHE A 77 12.91 -27.87 6.58
N TYR A 78 11.91 -27.27 7.23
CA TYR A 78 10.52 -27.74 7.17
C TYR A 78 10.03 -27.82 5.72
N LYS A 79 10.41 -26.85 4.89
CA LYS A 79 10.02 -26.78 3.48
C LYS A 79 10.69 -27.84 2.60
N GLU A 80 11.82 -28.42 3.03
CA GLU A 80 12.53 -29.47 2.29
C GLU A 80 12.16 -30.88 2.76
N ILE A 81 11.54 -31.00 3.94
CA ILE A 81 11.01 -32.26 4.44
C ILE A 81 9.76 -32.63 3.63
N ASP A 82 9.70 -33.87 3.13
CA ASP A 82 8.55 -34.38 2.40
C ASP A 82 7.23 -34.22 3.20
N SER A 83 6.19 -33.78 2.51
CA SER A 83 4.84 -33.58 3.03
C SER A 83 4.28 -34.79 3.79
N TYR A 84 4.69 -36.01 3.42
CA TYR A 84 4.29 -37.24 4.11
C TYR A 84 4.92 -37.33 5.52
N SER A 85 6.19 -36.97 5.65
CA SER A 85 6.92 -36.94 6.93
C SER A 85 6.42 -35.83 7.86
N GLN A 86 5.92 -34.72 7.30
CA GLN A 86 5.33 -33.61 8.07
C GLN A 86 4.01 -33.97 8.74
N ARG A 87 3.21 -34.88 8.16
CA ARG A 87 1.91 -35.33 8.74
C ARG A 87 2.07 -36.04 10.09
N ILE A 88 3.27 -36.52 10.41
CA ILE A 88 3.59 -37.23 11.66
C ILE A 88 4.24 -36.28 12.68
N SER A 89 4.50 -35.02 12.31
CA SER A 89 5.09 -34.05 13.22
C SER A 89 4.15 -33.75 14.39
N LYS A 90 4.68 -33.84 15.61
CA LYS A 90 3.94 -33.59 16.86
C LYS A 90 3.84 -32.10 17.21
N VAL A 91 4.43 -31.23 16.38
CA VAL A 91 4.50 -29.79 16.62
C VAL A 91 3.39 -29.13 15.82
N GLU A 92 2.24 -28.91 16.48
CA GLU A 92 1.13 -28.21 15.86
C GLU A 92 1.36 -26.70 16.00
N ASN A 93 2.05 -26.12 15.01
CA ASN A 93 2.28 -24.68 14.97
C ASN A 93 0.96 -23.92 14.76
N ARG A 94 0.86 -22.73 15.37
CA ARG A 94 -0.26 -21.83 15.14
C ARG A 94 -0.32 -21.48 13.66
N LYS A 95 -1.53 -21.50 13.08
CA LYS A 95 -1.75 -21.03 11.71
C LYS A 95 -1.42 -19.54 11.58
N ASN A 96 -0.90 -19.16 10.41
CA ASN A 96 -0.62 -17.77 10.07
C ASN A 96 -1.91 -16.94 10.19
N LYS A 97 -1.81 -15.78 10.83
CA LYS A 97 -2.87 -14.77 10.84
C LYS A 97 -2.60 -13.80 9.69
N ALA A 98 -3.59 -13.54 8.83
CA ALA A 98 -3.45 -12.51 7.81
C ALA A 98 -3.13 -11.14 8.45
N VAL A 99 -2.09 -10.48 7.94
CA VAL A 99 -1.66 -9.14 8.35
C VAL A 99 -1.45 -8.23 7.14
N LEU A 100 -0.94 -7.01 7.37
CA LEU A 100 -0.65 -6.07 6.30
C LEU A 100 0.33 -6.69 5.28
N PHE A 101 0.05 -6.55 3.99
CA PHE A 101 0.95 -6.98 2.93
C PHE A 101 2.12 -5.99 2.77
N ILE A 102 3.22 -6.28 3.45
CA ILE A 102 4.48 -5.54 3.39
C ILE A 102 5.60 -6.54 3.08
N ASP A 103 6.11 -6.53 1.86
CA ASP A 103 7.18 -7.42 1.40
C ASP A 103 8.47 -6.61 1.20
N VAL A 104 9.22 -6.41 2.28
CA VAL A 104 10.43 -5.58 2.31
C VAL A 104 11.54 -6.26 3.10
N SER A 105 12.80 -5.92 2.80
CA SER A 105 13.94 -6.38 3.60
C SER A 105 13.92 -5.79 5.01
N GLU A 106 14.52 -6.50 5.97
CA GLU A 106 14.64 -6.05 7.37
C GLU A 106 15.28 -4.66 7.49
N LYS A 107 16.25 -4.36 6.62
CA LYS A 107 16.93 -3.04 6.57
C LYS A 107 15.95 -1.90 6.28
N GLN A 108 14.88 -2.17 5.55
CA GLN A 108 13.90 -1.19 5.11
C GLN A 108 12.56 -1.30 5.86
N ALA A 109 12.39 -2.29 6.73
CA ALA A 109 11.15 -2.55 7.48
C ALA A 109 10.64 -1.32 8.24
N ASN A 110 11.50 -0.66 9.02
CA ASN A 110 11.13 0.56 9.77
C ASN A 110 10.66 1.70 8.87
N ARG A 111 11.23 1.81 7.66
CA ARG A 111 10.80 2.80 6.69
C ARG A 111 9.43 2.45 6.12
N ALA A 112 9.22 1.20 5.75
CA ALA A 112 7.93 0.71 5.26
C ALA A 112 6.81 0.92 6.29
N TYR A 113 7.07 0.66 7.58
CA TYR A 113 6.11 0.90 8.66
C TYR A 113 5.69 2.36 8.73
N ARG A 114 6.63 3.31 8.61
CA ARG A 114 6.32 4.75 8.63
C ARG A 114 5.46 5.17 7.44
N ILE A 115 5.77 4.66 6.25
CA ILE A 115 4.99 4.94 5.03
C ILE A 115 3.56 4.42 5.19
N MET A 116 3.42 3.16 5.59
CA MET A 116 2.11 2.54 5.79
C MET A 116 1.33 3.23 6.91
N ASN A 117 1.99 3.62 8.00
CA ASN A 117 1.34 4.38 9.08
C ASN A 117 0.76 5.68 8.54
N ARG A 118 1.57 6.44 7.79
CA ARG A 118 1.14 7.72 7.25
C ARG A 118 0.01 7.57 6.24
N LEU A 119 0.04 6.50 5.42
CA LEU A 119 -1.05 6.19 4.51
C LEU A 119 -2.35 5.86 5.26
N ILE A 120 -2.29 5.01 6.29
CA ILE A 120 -3.45 4.64 7.11
C ILE A 120 -4.04 5.86 7.81
N ASP A 121 -3.19 6.69 8.42
CA ASP A 121 -3.61 7.93 9.08
C ASP A 121 -4.27 8.88 8.07
N ALA A 122 -3.65 9.08 6.91
CA ALA A 122 -4.18 9.97 5.87
C ALA A 122 -5.51 9.47 5.29
N VAL A 123 -5.68 8.16 5.09
CA VAL A 123 -6.97 7.58 4.70
C VAL A 123 -8.03 7.85 5.78
N SER A 124 -7.68 7.68 7.05
CA SER A 124 -8.58 7.89 8.17
C SER A 124 -8.99 9.36 8.32
N GLU A 125 -8.05 10.30 8.12
CA GLU A 125 -8.30 11.75 8.10
C GLU A 125 -9.30 12.16 7.00
N LEU A 126 -9.32 11.44 5.88
CA LEU A 126 -10.30 11.60 4.79
C LEU A 126 -11.66 10.90 5.06
N GLY A 127 -11.83 10.27 6.22
CA GLY A 127 -13.03 9.50 6.56
C GLY A 127 -13.10 8.13 5.89
N GLY A 128 -11.98 7.63 5.36
CA GLY A 128 -11.84 6.25 4.90
C GLY A 128 -11.53 5.29 6.06
N SER A 129 -11.39 4.01 5.73
CA SER A 129 -11.02 2.96 6.68
C SER A 129 -10.02 2.00 6.06
N VAL A 130 -9.06 1.53 6.87
CA VAL A 130 -8.13 0.47 6.49
C VAL A 130 -8.41 -0.78 7.31
N SER A 131 -8.45 -1.94 6.67
CA SER A 131 -8.73 -3.22 7.32
C SER A 131 -7.93 -4.35 6.69
N VAL A 132 -7.78 -5.44 7.45
CA VAL A 132 -7.20 -6.70 6.99
C VAL A 132 -8.30 -7.76 7.05
N CYS A 133 -8.53 -8.47 5.95
CA CYS A 133 -9.48 -9.57 5.93
C CYS A 133 -8.83 -10.85 6.45
N ALA A 134 -9.55 -11.58 7.28
CA ALA A 134 -9.13 -12.90 7.73
C ALA A 134 -8.98 -13.85 6.53
N GLY A 135 -7.89 -14.60 6.52
CA GLY A 135 -7.55 -15.52 5.45
C GLY A 135 -6.15 -16.08 5.63
N GLU A 136 -5.70 -16.86 4.65
CA GLU A 136 -4.36 -17.45 4.65
C GLU A 136 -3.29 -16.49 4.08
N GLN A 137 -3.72 -15.50 3.31
CA GLN A 137 -2.84 -14.54 2.63
C GLN A 137 -2.89 -13.18 3.30
N ASP A 138 -1.72 -12.56 3.43
CA ASP A 138 -1.62 -11.17 3.86
C ASP A 138 -2.31 -10.25 2.85
N ASN A 139 -2.99 -9.24 3.36
CA ASN A 139 -3.79 -8.35 2.54
C ASN A 139 -4.02 -7.03 3.26
N ILE A 140 -4.29 -5.98 2.47
CA ILE A 140 -4.64 -4.67 2.98
C ILE A 140 -5.82 -4.19 2.17
N ARG A 141 -6.92 -3.84 2.84
CA ARG A 141 -8.08 -3.25 2.19
C ARG A 141 -8.26 -1.82 2.65
N ILE A 142 -8.15 -0.90 1.70
CA ILE A 142 -8.41 0.51 1.91
C ILE A 142 -9.77 0.83 1.32
N ARG A 143 -10.69 1.29 2.15
CA ARG A 143 -11.97 1.85 1.72
C ARG A 143 -11.92 3.36 1.82
N LEU A 144 -12.21 4.04 0.72
CA LEU A 144 -12.34 5.48 0.68
C LEU A 144 -13.58 5.82 -0.15
N LEU A 145 -14.49 6.63 0.40
CA LEU A 145 -15.80 6.88 -0.21
C LEU A 145 -16.54 5.53 -0.44
N ASN A 146 -16.95 5.28 -1.69
CA ASN A 146 -17.62 4.05 -2.12
C ASN A 146 -16.67 3.04 -2.80
N HIS A 147 -15.35 3.23 -2.68
CA HIS A 147 -14.35 2.41 -3.36
C HIS A 147 -13.52 1.64 -2.36
N GLU A 148 -13.16 0.42 -2.74
CA GLU A 148 -12.32 -0.47 -1.96
C GLU A 148 -11.14 -0.90 -2.83
N TYR A 149 -9.93 -0.83 -2.28
CA TYR A 149 -8.69 -1.18 -2.95
C TYR A 149 -7.93 -2.20 -2.11
N SER A 150 -7.39 -3.23 -2.76
CA SER A 150 -6.36 -4.07 -2.20
C SER A 150 -4.99 -3.43 -2.42
N VAL A 151 -4.13 -3.45 -1.39
CA VAL A 151 -2.84 -2.74 -1.39
C VAL A 151 -1.69 -3.66 -1.04
N SER A 152 -0.57 -3.49 -1.74
CA SER A 152 0.70 -4.12 -1.41
C SER A 152 1.82 -3.09 -1.39
N LEU A 153 2.71 -3.19 -0.40
CA LEU A 153 3.98 -2.44 -0.36
C LEU A 153 5.14 -3.42 -0.51
N ILE A 154 5.92 -3.26 -1.58
CA ILE A 154 6.95 -4.22 -1.98
C ILE A 154 8.28 -3.50 -2.20
N GLU A 155 9.38 -4.08 -1.75
CA GLU A 155 10.72 -3.60 -2.10
C GLU A 155 11.11 -4.06 -3.51
N ILE A 156 11.56 -3.11 -4.34
CA ILE A 156 11.95 -3.37 -5.72
C ILE A 156 13.22 -4.22 -5.70
N MET A 157 13.12 -5.39 -6.33
CA MET A 157 14.24 -6.31 -6.53
C MET A 157 14.97 -5.99 -7.84
N VAL A 158 16.30 -5.82 -7.77
CA VAL A 158 17.15 -5.51 -8.92
C VAL A 158 18.22 -6.58 -9.10
N LYS A 159 18.68 -6.78 -10.35
CA LYS A 159 19.79 -7.68 -10.61
C LYS A 159 21.07 -7.12 -9.99
N ARG A 160 21.84 -7.96 -9.30
CA ARG A 160 23.10 -7.58 -8.64
C ARG A 160 24.05 -6.82 -9.55
N ARG A 161 24.21 -7.26 -10.80
CA ARG A 161 25.02 -6.56 -11.83
C ARG A 161 24.64 -5.09 -12.04
N SER A 162 23.35 -4.75 -11.92
CA SER A 162 22.83 -3.40 -12.14
C SER A 162 23.14 -2.45 -10.97
N LEU A 163 23.36 -2.99 -9.77
CA LEU A 163 23.84 -2.22 -8.62
C LEU A 163 25.36 -2.01 -8.71
N LEU A 164 26.11 -3.05 -9.08
CA LEU A 164 27.56 -2.97 -9.25
C LEU A 164 27.98 -1.99 -10.35
N SER A 165 27.18 -1.84 -11.41
CA SER A 165 27.45 -0.83 -12.43
C SER A 165 27.25 0.62 -11.96
N LYS A 166 26.48 0.84 -10.87
CA LYS A 166 26.20 2.16 -10.30
C LYS A 166 27.15 2.53 -9.16
N LEU A 167 27.60 1.55 -8.38
CA LEU A 167 28.59 1.73 -7.34
C LEU A 167 29.97 1.67 -7.99
N GLN A 168 30.67 2.80 -8.09
CA GLN A 168 32.07 2.83 -8.52
C GLN A 168 32.88 1.79 -7.74
N ALA A 169 33.77 1.10 -8.46
CA ALA A 169 34.37 -0.22 -8.18
C ALA A 169 35.14 -0.42 -6.85
N GLY A 170 35.00 0.45 -5.84
CA GLY A 170 35.85 0.45 -4.65
C GLY A 170 35.26 -0.08 -3.35
N SER A 171 33.95 -0.32 -3.22
CA SER A 171 33.32 -0.44 -1.88
C SER A 171 32.38 -1.64 -1.66
N MET A 172 32.59 -2.78 -2.31
CA MET A 172 31.92 -4.03 -1.90
C MET A 172 32.92 -5.19 -1.89
N THR A 173 33.01 -5.87 -0.75
CA THR A 173 33.52 -7.25 -0.67
C THR A 173 32.70 -8.10 -1.64
N ALA A 174 33.25 -8.38 -2.83
CA ALA A 174 32.61 -9.21 -3.83
C ALA A 174 32.56 -10.66 -3.32
N GLY A 175 31.55 -10.98 -2.51
CA GLY A 175 31.21 -12.37 -2.21
C GLY A 175 30.90 -13.14 -3.50
N LEU A 176 31.02 -14.47 -3.47
CA LEU A 176 30.85 -15.40 -4.60
C LEU A 176 29.42 -15.49 -5.16
N CYS A 177 28.59 -14.48 -4.94
CA CYS A 177 27.19 -14.53 -5.33
C CYS A 177 27.00 -14.26 -6.83
N PRO A 178 26.01 -14.89 -7.49
CA PRO A 178 25.79 -14.75 -8.92
C PRO A 178 25.40 -13.33 -9.37
N MET A 179 25.90 -12.89 -10.53
CA MET A 179 25.59 -11.57 -11.10
C MET A 179 24.11 -11.38 -11.49
N TYR A 180 23.39 -12.49 -11.71
CA TYR A 180 21.97 -12.50 -12.07
C TYR A 180 21.04 -12.62 -10.87
N GLU A 181 21.60 -12.78 -9.67
CA GLU A 181 20.85 -12.79 -8.41
C GLU A 181 20.05 -11.49 -8.28
N LYS A 182 18.78 -11.62 -7.86
CA LYS A 182 17.93 -10.48 -7.54
C LYS A 182 18.15 -10.10 -6.09
N ILE A 183 18.52 -8.86 -5.84
CA ILE A 183 18.74 -8.32 -4.50
C ILE A 183 17.86 -7.08 -4.26
N PRO A 184 17.47 -6.82 -3.00
CA PRO A 184 16.67 -5.65 -2.64
C PRO A 184 17.40 -4.35 -2.98
N SER A 185 16.71 -3.41 -3.63
CA SER A 185 17.31 -2.14 -4.07
C SER A 185 17.26 -1.01 -3.04
N GLY A 186 16.47 -1.15 -1.96
CA GLY A 186 16.13 -0.07 -1.03
C GLY A 186 14.97 0.82 -1.49
N LEU A 187 14.53 0.70 -2.74
CA LEU A 187 13.42 1.46 -3.31
C LEU A 187 12.12 0.67 -3.22
N PHE A 188 11.01 1.36 -2.99
CA PHE A 188 9.72 0.72 -2.83
C PHE A 188 8.79 0.86 -4.03
N LYS A 189 7.84 -0.05 -4.11
CA LYS A 189 6.73 -0.07 -5.06
C LYS A 189 5.44 -0.31 -4.28
N MET A 190 4.43 0.50 -4.56
CA MET A 190 3.11 0.35 -3.96
C MET A 190 2.10 0.08 -5.06
N GLU A 191 1.37 -1.03 -4.95
CA GLU A 191 0.35 -1.42 -5.92
C GLU A 191 -1.03 -1.37 -5.30
N PHE A 192 -1.99 -0.86 -6.07
CA PHE A 192 -3.39 -0.78 -5.69
C PHE A 192 -4.25 -1.45 -6.75
N THR A 193 -4.99 -2.47 -6.35
CA THR A 193 -5.97 -3.15 -7.20
C THR A 193 -7.36 -2.87 -6.67
N GLU A 194 -8.21 -2.26 -7.49
CA GLU A 194 -9.59 -2.00 -7.10
C GLU A 194 -10.37 -3.31 -6.92
N ILE A 195 -11.08 -3.42 -5.80
CA ILE A 195 -11.96 -4.53 -5.50
C ILE A 195 -13.34 -4.18 -6.04
N LEU A 196 -13.74 -4.86 -7.12
CA LEU A 196 -15.01 -4.61 -7.78
C LEU A 196 -16.17 -5.31 -7.05
N GLY A 197 -17.26 -4.56 -6.87
CA GLY A 197 -18.53 -5.10 -6.40
C GLY A 197 -19.17 -6.07 -7.40
N TYR A 198 -20.20 -6.78 -6.96
CA TYR A 198 -20.87 -7.83 -7.75
C TYR A 198 -21.33 -7.36 -9.13
N ALA A 199 -21.88 -6.15 -9.21
CA ALA A 199 -22.42 -5.56 -10.44
C ALA A 199 -21.35 -5.19 -11.49
N SER A 200 -20.08 -5.10 -11.10
CA SER A 200 -18.98 -4.66 -11.98
C SER A 200 -17.90 -5.71 -12.20
N ARG A 201 -18.07 -6.95 -11.72
CA ARG A 201 -17.06 -8.04 -11.78
C ARG A 201 -16.45 -8.32 -13.15
N ASN A 202 -17.17 -8.03 -14.24
CA ASN A 202 -16.69 -8.25 -15.61
C ASN A 202 -15.81 -7.12 -16.16
N LYS A 203 -15.62 -6.02 -15.42
CA LYS A 203 -14.75 -4.91 -15.82
C LYS A 203 -13.30 -5.27 -15.56
N THR A 204 -12.43 -4.97 -16.51
CA THR A 204 -10.98 -5.05 -16.33
C THR A 204 -10.52 -3.92 -15.41
N VAL A 205 -9.93 -4.29 -14.28
CA VAL A 205 -9.32 -3.33 -13.35
C VAL A 205 -7.89 -3.09 -13.79
N GLN A 206 -7.53 -1.84 -14.05
CA GLN A 206 -6.14 -1.46 -14.18
C GLN A 206 -5.55 -1.18 -12.78
N PRO A 207 -4.47 -1.87 -12.38
CA PRO A 207 -3.80 -1.58 -11.13
C PRO A 207 -3.17 -0.18 -11.18
N LEU A 208 -3.29 0.58 -10.09
CA LEU A 208 -2.49 1.79 -9.90
C LEU A 208 -1.16 1.38 -9.28
N CYS A 209 -0.06 1.82 -9.88
CA CYS A 209 1.28 1.43 -9.45
C CYS A 209 2.12 2.68 -9.23
N PHE A 210 2.65 2.82 -8.01
CA PHE A 210 3.51 3.93 -7.61
C PHE A 210 4.89 3.36 -7.32
N ASN A 211 5.87 3.78 -8.12
CA ASN A 211 7.25 3.34 -7.98
C ASN A 211 8.06 4.47 -7.38
N GLU A 212 8.90 4.12 -6.41
CA GLU A 212 9.88 5.02 -5.88
C GLU A 212 11.04 5.21 -6.86
N THR A 213 11.48 6.46 -6.99
CA THR A 213 12.75 6.82 -7.62
C THR A 213 13.61 7.61 -6.64
N LEU A 214 14.89 7.79 -6.96
CA LEU A 214 15.81 8.54 -6.09
C LEU A 214 15.35 9.98 -5.84
N ASP A 215 14.69 10.59 -6.82
CA ASP A 215 14.21 11.97 -6.74
C ASP A 215 12.77 12.08 -6.18
N HIS A 216 12.00 10.98 -6.26
CA HIS A 216 10.58 10.94 -5.92
C HIS A 216 10.28 9.80 -4.94
N SER A 217 10.40 10.08 -3.65
CA SER A 217 10.19 9.09 -2.59
C SER A 217 8.71 8.77 -2.39
N LEU A 218 8.39 7.54 -1.95
CA LEU A 218 6.99 7.15 -1.70
C LEU A 218 6.31 8.00 -0.62
N GLU A 219 7.07 8.50 0.37
CA GLU A 219 6.56 9.40 1.40
C GLU A 219 5.96 10.69 0.79
N LYS A 220 6.61 11.24 -0.23
CA LYS A 220 6.16 12.44 -0.94
C LYS A 220 4.97 12.16 -1.87
N GLN A 221 4.87 10.91 -2.33
CA GLN A 221 3.81 10.42 -3.23
C GLN A 221 2.47 10.16 -2.51
N ILE A 222 2.42 10.07 -1.18
CA ILE A 222 1.17 9.77 -0.45
C ILE A 222 0.02 10.71 -0.85
N GLY A 223 0.31 12.01 -0.99
CA GLY A 223 -0.70 12.98 -1.44
C GLY A 223 -1.18 12.75 -2.88
N GLU A 224 -0.30 12.28 -3.77
CA GLU A 224 -0.63 11.93 -5.16
C GLU A 224 -1.51 10.68 -5.20
N ILE A 225 -1.14 9.64 -4.44
CA ILE A 225 -1.89 8.39 -4.31
C ILE A 225 -3.34 8.68 -3.91
N LEU A 226 -3.55 9.49 -2.87
CA LEU A 226 -4.88 9.81 -2.38
C LEU A 226 -5.67 10.70 -3.36
N THR A 227 -4.97 11.56 -4.11
CA THR A 227 -5.59 12.34 -5.19
C THR A 227 -6.11 11.40 -6.29
N ASP A 228 -5.34 10.39 -6.67
CA ASP A 228 -5.75 9.41 -7.68
C ASP A 228 -6.91 8.54 -7.21
N PHE A 229 -7.01 8.21 -5.91
CA PHE A 229 -8.17 7.50 -5.38
C PHE A 229 -9.43 8.34 -5.42
N LEU A 230 -9.33 9.62 -5.06
CA LEU A 230 -10.46 10.54 -5.16
C LEU A 230 -10.90 10.67 -6.63
N LYS A 231 -9.96 10.86 -7.57
CA LYS A 231 -10.27 10.89 -9.01
C LYS A 231 -10.96 9.62 -9.49
N GLY A 232 -10.44 8.45 -9.11
CA GLY A 232 -11.02 7.15 -9.45
C GLY A 232 -12.44 6.99 -8.90
N SER A 233 -12.68 7.52 -7.69
CA SER A 233 -13.97 7.44 -7.04
C SER A 233 -15.05 8.27 -7.74
N PHE A 234 -14.67 9.45 -8.22
CA PHE A 234 -15.59 10.37 -8.87
C PHE A 234 -15.97 9.97 -10.29
N ARG A 235 -15.05 9.39 -11.07
CA ARG A 235 -15.34 8.95 -12.45
C ARG A 235 -16.46 7.91 -12.55
N LYS A 236 -16.70 7.14 -11.49
CA LYS A 236 -17.71 6.05 -11.49
C LYS A 236 -19.09 6.48 -10.99
N ASN A 237 -19.19 7.56 -10.21
CA ASN A 237 -20.49 8.10 -9.77
C ASN A 237 -21.23 8.88 -10.87
N CYS A 238 -20.59 9.15 -12.01
CA CYS A 238 -21.17 9.83 -13.17
C CYS A 238 -21.70 8.87 -14.27
N CYS A 239 -21.80 7.56 -14.00
CA CYS A 239 -22.32 6.55 -14.94
C CYS A 239 -23.62 5.94 -14.44
#